data_AF-A0A351TU16-F1
#
_entry.id   AF-A0A351TU16-F1
#
_cell.length_a   1.000
_cell.length_b   1.000
_cell.length_c   1.000
_cell.angle_alpha   90.00
_cell.angle_beta   90.00
_cell.angle_gamma   90.00
#
_symmetry.space_group_name_H-M   'P 1'
#
loop_
_entity.id
_entity.type
_entity.pdbx_description
1 polymer ?
#
loop_
_entity_poly.entity_id
_entity_poly.type
_entity_poly.pdbx_seq_one_letter_code
_entity_poly.pdbx_strand_id
1 'polypeptide(L)'
;MVDKKQEVLRNKRLYQYMRNYLEIITTVSSVLLIRSGTEENLEKKKELWKYLKSRDGALYLCLRHGLMGNAMNLPGRSGRRISVSGYKICQKIFKFN
;
A
#
# COMPACT_ATOMS: atom_id res chain seq x y z
N MET A 1 -3.12 15.37 -4.04
CA MET A 1 -2.38 14.82 -5.21
C MET A 1 -3.18 14.91 -6.50
N VAL A 2 -4.49 14.66 -6.50
CA VAL A 2 -5.31 14.74 -7.73
C VAL A 2 -5.34 16.17 -8.28
N ASP A 3 -5.48 17.17 -7.42
CA ASP A 3 -5.63 18.58 -7.82
C ASP A 3 -4.33 19.20 -8.37
N LYS A 4 -3.17 18.63 -7.98
CA LYS A 4 -1.83 19.05 -8.45
C LYS A 4 -1.15 18.00 -9.30
N LYS A 5 -1.89 17.02 -9.84
CA LYS A 5 -1.33 15.87 -10.55
C LYS A 5 -0.44 16.30 -11.72
N GLN A 6 -0.87 17.31 -12.48
CA GLN A 6 -0.12 17.84 -13.62
C GLN A 6 1.20 18.49 -13.21
N GLU A 7 1.24 19.17 -12.08
CA GLU A 7 2.46 19.79 -11.54
C GLU A 7 3.46 18.72 -11.09
N VAL A 8 2.99 17.69 -10.41
CA VAL A 8 3.82 16.56 -9.96
C VAL A 8 4.39 15.79 -11.16
N LEU A 9 3.59 15.55 -12.20
CA LEU A 9 4.02 14.80 -13.39
C LEU A 9 5.09 15.51 -14.22
N ARG A 10 5.14 16.86 -14.19
CA ARG A 10 6.17 17.64 -14.89
C ARG A 10 7.58 17.41 -14.34
N ASN A 11 7.71 17.00 -13.09
CA ASN A 11 8.99 16.68 -12.47
C ASN A 11 9.08 15.19 -12.13
N LYS A 12 9.85 14.44 -12.92
CA LYS A 12 10.03 12.99 -12.75
C LYS A 12 10.51 12.59 -11.35
N ARG A 13 11.43 13.36 -10.74
CA ARG A 13 11.95 13.07 -9.39
C ARG A 13 10.87 13.28 -8.34
N LEU A 14 10.11 14.37 -8.43
CA LEU A 14 9.00 14.64 -7.52
C LEU A 14 7.89 13.58 -7.65
N TYR A 15 7.53 13.22 -8.88
CA TYR A 15 6.57 12.15 -9.13
C TYR A 15 7.02 10.83 -8.51
N GLN A 16 8.27 10.42 -8.73
CA GLN A 16 8.81 9.19 -8.14
C GLN A 16 8.80 9.25 -6.62
N TYR A 17 9.21 10.36 -6.01
CA TYR A 17 9.20 10.54 -4.57
C TYR A 17 7.79 10.43 -3.98
N MET A 18 6.84 11.15 -4.57
CA MET A 18 5.43 11.14 -4.17
C MET A 18 4.79 9.75 -4.32
N ARG A 19 5.11 9.05 -5.41
CA ARG A 19 4.67 7.67 -5.65
C ARG A 19 5.23 6.71 -4.62
N ASN A 20 6.55 6.76 -4.37
CA ASN A 20 7.20 5.93 -3.36
C ASN A 20 6.59 6.19 -1.98
N TYR A 21 6.40 7.46 -1.61
CA TYR A 21 5.79 7.82 -0.34
C TYR A 21 4.38 7.23 -0.20
N LEU A 22 3.56 7.36 -1.25
CA LEU A 22 2.20 6.80 -1.26
C LEU A 22 2.20 5.27 -1.17
N GLU A 23 3.17 4.61 -1.82
CA GLU A 23 3.35 3.16 -1.74
C GLU A 23 3.73 2.70 -0.34
N ILE A 24 4.66 3.40 0.31
CA ILE A 24 5.09 3.11 1.69
C ILE A 24 3.92 3.25 2.66
N ILE A 25 3.22 4.39 2.65
CA ILE A 25 2.14 4.63 3.61
C ILE A 25 0.97 3.66 3.40
N THR A 26 0.58 3.40 2.14
CA THR A 26 -0.49 2.42 1.83
C THR A 26 -0.09 1.01 2.28
N THR A 27 1.20 0.68 2.15
CA THR A 27 1.77 -0.60 2.61
C THR A 27 1.67 -0.74 4.11
N VAL A 28 2.21 0.22 4.86
CA VAL A 28 2.19 0.22 6.32
C VAL A 28 0.76 0.20 6.83
N SER A 29 -0.12 1.06 6.30
CA SER A 29 -1.53 1.12 6.70
C SER A 29 -2.24 -0.22 6.50
N SER A 30 -2.10 -0.89 5.35
CA SER A 30 -2.82 -2.16 5.20
C SER A 30 -2.21 -3.30 6.03
N VAL A 31 -0.91 -3.27 6.33
CA VAL A 31 -0.30 -4.23 7.26
C VAL A 31 -0.85 -4.03 8.68
N LEU A 32 -0.93 -2.79 9.15
CA LEU A 32 -1.52 -2.46 10.45
C LEU A 32 -2.98 -2.90 10.54
N LEU A 33 -3.76 -2.61 9.50
CA LEU A 33 -5.17 -3.00 9.42
C LEU A 33 -5.35 -4.52 9.47
N ILE A 34 -4.51 -5.29 8.75
CA ILE A 34 -4.56 -6.76 8.83
C ILE A 34 -4.10 -7.28 10.20
N ARG A 35 -3.04 -6.71 10.75
CA ARG A 35 -2.46 -7.15 12.04
C ARG A 35 -3.46 -6.99 13.18
N SER A 36 -4.32 -5.99 13.12
CA SER A 36 -5.34 -5.78 14.16
C SER A 36 -6.29 -6.97 14.35
N GLY A 37 -6.47 -7.81 13.33
CA GLY A 37 -7.29 -9.03 13.39
C GLY A 37 -8.80 -8.80 13.48
N THR A 38 -9.29 -7.55 13.50
CA THR A 38 -10.72 -7.24 13.58
C THR A 38 -11.36 -7.12 12.21
N GLU A 39 -12.63 -7.52 12.10
CA GLU A 39 -13.38 -7.42 10.83
C GLU A 39 -13.53 -5.97 10.37
N GLU A 40 -13.74 -5.04 11.30
CA GLU A 40 -13.82 -3.59 11.04
C GLU A 40 -12.56 -3.08 10.31
N ASN A 41 -11.37 -3.48 10.75
CA ASN A 41 -10.13 -3.03 10.13
C ASN A 41 -9.87 -3.72 8.78
N LEU A 42 -10.34 -4.95 8.61
CA LEU A 42 -10.34 -5.59 7.29
C LEU A 42 -11.25 -4.85 6.31
N GLU A 43 -12.40 -4.34 6.77
CA GLU A 43 -13.29 -3.51 5.95
C GLU A 43 -12.66 -2.16 5.61
N LYS A 44 -12.07 -1.45 6.59
CA LYS A 44 -11.31 -0.21 6.35
C LYS A 44 -10.19 -0.40 5.33
N LYS A 45 -9.53 -1.56 5.32
CA LYS A 45 -8.56 -1.90 4.27
C LYS A 45 -9.26 -1.95 2.91
N LYS A 46 -10.38 -2.68 2.77
CA LYS A 46 -11.13 -2.74 1.50
C LYS A 46 -11.53 -1.34 1.04
N GLU A 47 -12.02 -0.50 1.94
CA GLU A 47 -12.40 0.90 1.66
C GLU A 47 -11.22 1.73 1.15
N LEU A 48 -10.05 1.64 1.79
CA LEU A 48 -8.82 2.31 1.34
C LEU A 48 -8.49 1.94 -0.13
N TRP A 49 -8.53 0.66 -0.46
CA TRP A 49 -8.24 0.20 -1.82
C TRP A 49 -9.32 0.60 -2.82
N LYS A 50 -10.59 0.56 -2.42
CA LYS A 50 -11.73 1.05 -3.22
C LYS A 50 -11.58 2.54 -3.51
N TYR A 51 -11.20 3.33 -2.50
CA TYR A 51 -10.95 4.75 -2.64
C TYR A 51 -9.83 5.02 -3.65
N LEU A 52 -8.67 4.37 -3.50
CA LEU A 52 -7.54 4.52 -4.44
C LEU A 52 -7.96 4.17 -5.88
N LYS A 53 -8.68 3.05 -6.08
CA LYS A 53 -9.18 2.63 -7.38
C LYS A 53 -10.15 3.65 -7.99
N SER A 54 -11.05 4.21 -7.18
CA SER A 54 -12.03 5.21 -7.63
C SER A 54 -11.39 6.55 -8.01
N ARG A 55 -10.28 6.92 -7.35
CA ARG A 55 -9.59 8.19 -7.59
C ARG A 55 -8.64 8.13 -8.78
N ASP A 56 -7.89 7.04 -8.91
CA ASP A 56 -6.92 6.88 -9.99
C ASP A 56 -6.62 5.38 -10.22
N GLY A 57 -7.26 4.81 -11.25
CA GLY A 57 -7.11 3.40 -11.59
C GLY A 57 -5.68 2.99 -11.98
N ALA A 58 -4.92 3.87 -12.65
CA ALA A 58 -3.55 3.59 -13.05
C ALA A 58 -2.60 3.60 -11.85
N LEU A 59 -2.79 4.57 -10.94
CA LEU A 59 -2.07 4.62 -9.67
C LEU A 59 -2.41 3.41 -8.80
N TYR A 60 -3.68 3.03 -8.71
CA TYR A 60 -4.12 1.81 -8.02
C TYR A 60 -3.40 0.57 -8.55
N LEU A 61 -3.37 0.37 -9.88
CA LEU A 61 -2.68 -0.77 -10.47
C LEU A 61 -1.18 -0.73 -10.17
N CYS A 62 -0.55 0.44 -10.25
CA CYS A 62 0.87 0.53 -9.92
C CYS A 62 1.15 0.20 -8.46
N LEU A 63 0.40 0.77 -7.51
CA LEU A 63 0.55 0.49 -6.08
C LEU A 63 0.28 -0.99 -5.78
N ARG A 64 -0.70 -1.59 -6.46
CA ARG A 64 -1.08 -3.00 -6.30
C ARG A 64 -0.10 -3.98 -6.94
N HIS A 65 0.76 -3.55 -7.86
CA HIS A 65 1.84 -4.37 -8.43
C HIS A 65 3.24 -4.02 -7.90
N GLY A 66 3.34 -2.98 -7.06
CA GLY A 66 4.59 -2.58 -6.41
C GLY A 66 5.03 -3.52 -5.28
N LEU A 67 5.83 -3.01 -4.34
CA LEU A 67 6.29 -3.68 -3.11
C LEU A 67 5.17 -4.49 -2.44
N MET A 68 3.99 -3.88 -2.35
CA MET A 68 2.83 -4.47 -1.72
C MET A 68 2.15 -5.56 -2.56
N GLY A 69 2.16 -5.43 -3.88
CA GLY A 69 1.66 -6.46 -4.80
C GLY A 69 2.41 -7.76 -4.68
N ASN A 70 3.73 -7.67 -4.63
CA ASN A 70 4.62 -8.81 -4.44
C ASN A 70 4.54 -9.37 -3.01
N ALA A 71 4.32 -8.53 -1.99
CA ALA A 71 4.21 -8.98 -0.59
C ALA A 71 2.83 -9.52 -0.19
N MET A 72 1.74 -9.05 -0.83
CA MET A 72 0.35 -9.23 -0.33
C MET A 72 -0.59 -9.98 -1.29
N ASN A 73 -0.18 -10.32 -2.51
CA ASN A 73 -1.00 -11.10 -3.47
C ASN A 73 -0.68 -12.60 -3.49
N LEU A 74 -0.15 -13.19 -2.41
CA LEU A 74 -0.04 -14.64 -2.31
C LEU A 74 -1.41 -15.24 -1.92
N PRO A 75 -2.06 -16.05 -2.79
CA PRO A 75 -3.35 -16.66 -2.49
C PRO A 75 -3.24 -17.73 -1.38
N GLY A 76 -4.30 -17.87 -0.57
CA GLY A 76 -4.48 -18.98 0.37
C GLY A 76 -4.07 -18.74 1.85
N ARG A 77 -4.21 -19.79 2.67
CA ARG A 77 -3.92 -19.81 4.12
C ARG A 77 -2.46 -19.40 4.47
N SER A 78 -1.55 -19.53 3.51
CA SER A 78 -0.13 -19.14 3.57
C SER A 78 0.09 -17.63 3.44
N GLY A 79 -0.69 -16.92 2.62
CA GLY A 79 -0.64 -15.44 2.53
C GLY A 79 -1.07 -14.74 3.83
N ARG A 80 -1.95 -15.39 4.60
CA ARG A 80 -2.37 -14.93 5.93
C ARG A 80 -1.25 -15.07 6.98
N ARG A 81 -0.39 -16.09 6.84
CA ARG A 81 0.81 -16.28 7.69
C ARG A 81 1.93 -15.28 7.35
N ILE A 82 2.13 -14.98 6.06
CA ILE A 82 3.08 -13.96 5.62
C ILE A 82 2.64 -12.56 6.05
N SER A 83 1.33 -12.28 6.14
CA SER A 83 0.82 -11.01 6.67
C SER A 83 1.21 -10.77 8.14
N VAL A 84 1.34 -11.83 8.95
CA VAL A 84 1.87 -11.74 10.33
C VAL A 84 3.39 -11.51 10.32
N SER A 85 4.12 -12.09 9.35
CA SER A 85 5.53 -11.78 9.09
C SER A 85 5.77 -10.42 8.41
N GLY A 86 4.71 -9.79 7.89
CA GLY A 86 4.74 -8.49 7.22
C GLY A 86 5.28 -7.38 8.11
N TYR A 87 5.08 -7.48 9.43
CA TYR A 87 5.70 -6.57 10.40
C TYR A 87 7.23 -6.67 10.42
N LYS A 88 7.80 -7.89 10.43
CA LYS A 88 9.27 -8.09 10.34
C LYS A 88 9.81 -7.64 8.99
N ILE A 89 9.04 -7.80 7.92
CA ILE A 89 9.40 -7.35 6.56
C ILE A 89 9.39 -5.82 6.49
N CYS A 90 8.34 -5.16 6.97
CA CYS A 90 8.26 -3.70 7.06
C CYS A 90 9.35 -3.14 7.97
N GLN A 91 9.66 -3.78 9.10
CA GLN A 91 10.77 -3.39 9.97
C GLN A 91 12.14 -3.48 9.25
N LYS A 92 12.38 -4.54 8.47
CA LYS A 92 13.63 -4.72 7.71
C LYS A 92 13.77 -3.75 6.54
N ILE A 93 12.66 -3.43 5.86
CA ILE A 93 12.63 -2.54 4.70
C ILE A 93 12.67 -1.07 5.13
N PHE A 94 11.98 -0.70 6.21
CA PHE A 94 11.78 0.70 6.59
C PHE A 94 12.54 1.15 7.84
N LYS A 95 13.17 0.23 8.60
CA LYS A 95 13.99 0.54 9.80
C LYS A 95 13.34 1.51 10.79
N PHE A 96 12.02 1.44 10.99
CA PHE A 96 11.39 2.17 12.08
C PHE A 96 11.66 1.43 13.40
N ASN A 97 12.14 2.15 14.42
CA ASN A 97 12.35 1.63 15.79
C ASN A 97 11.02 1.22 16.42
#